data_AF-A0A4Q5ZAL7-F1
#
_entry.id   AF-A0A4Q5ZAL7-F1
#
_cell.length_a   1.000
_cell.length_b   1.000
_cell.length_c   1.000
_cell.angle_alpha   90.00
_cell.angle_beta   90.00
_cell.angle_gamma   90.00
#
_symmetry.space_group_name_H-M   'P 1'
#
loop_
_entity.id
_entity.type
_entity.pdbx_description
1 polymer ?
#
loop_
_entity_poly.entity_id
_entity_poly.type
_entity_poly.pdbx_seq_one_letter_code
_entity_poly.pdbx_strand_id
1 'polypeptide(L)'
;AENRWWYTGKGTLAEYCSNHIMTPDPAYADDLHYFKQSNQKCDPTASPEWREIRKGDKLEFEISQFLQQADRGQNNYYGTTYLYIVGEGLVPWDVTDRVPFISVGAGGKYFQRDSIPLPKKALLGGDTSLHAEVTAEPDHHFQQMANNLGFNNAQPFVLGRRIHHTSFLDGGHDEDTANGTFTEMVNKAGPFYVNDRCGGCHQRNGRAELVGVNTPLDKWVFKIGDTNGNSHPLLGRSLQAKNANGGNGEGAVFIAYWDTSIGGGLRKPVYTIPTTLTTSDAFSPRLTPQIVGVGLLEAIPEATILAKEDVTDTNNDGISGKAQRVLNPATGQTNIGRFGYKAATASVKHQIAAAFNNDMGVMTSVLPNPDCGSSQTGCGSSSPEVTDAQLNNLVKYISLLGVRPQRNYNDADVERGKVLFSDISCVKCHTETVVTSQHHPFAELRSQTIHPYTDLLLHDMGEGLADA
;
A
#
# COMPACT_ATOMS: atom_id res chain seq x y z
N ALA A 1 10.33 6.38 -26.78
CA ALA A 1 10.78 6.55 -25.38
C ALA A 1 12.15 7.22 -25.36
N GLU A 2 12.42 8.10 -24.40
CA GLU A 2 13.78 8.60 -24.13
C GLU A 2 14.33 7.93 -22.88
N ASN A 3 15.64 7.72 -22.85
CA ASN A 3 16.32 7.16 -21.70
C ASN A 3 17.63 7.90 -21.46
N ARG A 4 17.73 8.56 -20.30
CA ARG A 4 18.86 9.43 -19.93
C ARG A 4 19.73 8.72 -18.92
N TRP A 5 21.03 8.60 -19.19
CA TRP A 5 21.98 7.84 -18.38
C TRP A 5 23.08 8.77 -17.84
N TRP A 6 23.59 8.42 -16.66
CA TRP A 6 24.74 9.05 -16.01
C TRP A 6 24.45 10.51 -15.64
N TYR A 7 23.64 10.69 -14.59
CA TYR A 7 23.39 12.00 -14.01
C TYR A 7 24.71 12.67 -13.59
N THR A 8 24.86 13.95 -13.93
CA THR A 8 26.04 14.76 -13.61
C THR A 8 25.78 15.80 -12.53
N GLY A 9 24.51 16.16 -12.32
CA GLY A 9 24.09 17.07 -11.27
C GLY A 9 24.77 18.44 -11.26
N LYS A 10 25.23 18.95 -12.41
CA LYS A 10 25.82 20.29 -12.50
C LYS A 10 24.75 21.29 -12.92
N GLY A 11 24.53 22.30 -12.09
CA GLY A 11 23.66 23.44 -12.40
C GLY A 11 22.15 23.18 -12.40
N THR A 12 21.66 21.94 -12.63
CA THR A 12 20.23 21.59 -12.60
C THR A 12 19.96 20.17 -12.08
N LEU A 13 18.69 19.87 -11.78
CA LEU A 13 18.20 18.56 -11.32
C LEU A 13 18.04 17.51 -12.44
N ALA A 14 18.35 17.83 -13.70
CA ALA A 14 18.06 16.94 -14.85
C ALA A 14 19.18 16.90 -15.90
N GLU A 15 20.43 17.08 -15.48
CA GLU A 15 21.59 17.05 -16.38
C GLU A 15 22.21 15.63 -16.44
N TYR A 16 22.26 15.05 -17.63
CA TYR A 16 22.79 13.72 -17.90
C TYR A 16 23.81 13.77 -19.04
N CYS A 17 24.96 13.10 -18.89
CA CYS A 17 25.99 13.09 -19.92
C CYS A 17 25.76 12.05 -21.04
N SER A 18 24.66 11.27 -20.99
CA SER A 18 24.26 10.36 -22.07
C SER A 18 22.73 10.37 -22.26
N ASN A 19 22.24 11.30 -23.07
CA ASN A 19 20.82 11.44 -23.41
C ASN A 19 20.55 10.99 -24.85
N HIS A 20 19.73 9.96 -25.03
CA HIS A 20 19.42 9.39 -26.35
C HIS A 20 17.98 8.87 -26.41
N ILE A 21 17.38 8.96 -27.60
CA ILE A 21 16.11 8.30 -27.94
C ILE A 21 16.38 6.79 -28.05
N MET A 22 15.50 5.97 -27.46
CA MET A 22 15.61 4.51 -27.53
C MET A 22 15.25 4.00 -28.93
N THR A 23 15.91 2.93 -29.38
CA THR A 23 15.66 2.29 -30.68
C THR A 23 14.55 1.25 -30.57
N PRO A 24 13.55 1.22 -31.47
CA PRO A 24 12.56 0.14 -31.52
C PRO A 24 13.25 -1.22 -31.65
N ASP A 25 12.79 -2.22 -30.89
CA ASP A 25 13.36 -3.58 -30.97
C ASP A 25 12.77 -4.32 -32.20
N PRO A 26 13.58 -4.65 -33.23
CA PRO A 26 13.09 -5.28 -34.45
C PRO A 26 12.56 -6.71 -34.23
N ALA A 27 12.82 -7.33 -33.07
CA ALA A 27 12.24 -8.64 -32.73
C ALA A 27 10.73 -8.55 -32.44
N TYR A 28 10.22 -7.35 -32.20
CA TYR A 28 8.82 -7.08 -31.89
C TYR A 28 8.24 -6.13 -32.94
N ALA A 29 7.11 -6.52 -33.53
CA ALA A 29 6.42 -5.71 -34.53
C ALA A 29 5.42 -4.72 -33.87
N ASP A 30 5.88 -3.96 -32.87
CA ASP A 30 5.06 -3.02 -32.11
C ASP A 30 5.83 -1.75 -31.71
N ASP A 31 5.10 -0.81 -31.10
CA ASP A 31 5.58 0.45 -30.57
C ASP A 31 5.73 0.42 -29.03
N LEU A 32 5.91 -0.77 -28.46
CA LEU A 32 5.99 -0.99 -27.02
C LEU A 32 7.37 -1.49 -26.58
N HIS A 33 8.15 -2.06 -27.50
CA HIS A 33 9.47 -2.60 -27.22
C HIS A 33 10.57 -1.72 -27.80
N TYR A 34 11.45 -1.23 -26.91
CA TYR A 34 12.59 -0.40 -27.27
C TYR A 34 13.82 -0.79 -26.47
N PHE A 35 15.00 -0.55 -27.03
CA PHE A 35 16.27 -0.76 -26.34
C PHE A 35 17.21 0.43 -26.49
N LYS A 36 18.14 0.53 -25.54
CA LYS A 36 19.32 1.41 -25.58
C LYS A 36 20.48 0.60 -25.03
N GLN A 37 21.62 0.63 -25.72
CA GLN A 37 22.82 -0.08 -25.29
C GLN A 37 24.02 0.87 -25.34
N SER A 38 24.89 0.80 -24.33
CA SER A 38 26.20 1.43 -24.33
C SER A 38 27.15 0.64 -23.45
N ASN A 39 28.42 0.59 -23.82
CA ASN A 39 29.53 0.10 -23.01
C ASN A 39 30.36 1.23 -22.38
N GLN A 40 29.92 2.49 -22.55
CA GLN A 40 30.65 3.68 -22.12
C GLN A 40 29.86 4.49 -21.08
N LYS A 41 30.59 4.98 -20.08
CA LYS A 41 30.16 6.04 -19.16
C LYS A 41 30.28 7.37 -19.88
N CYS A 42 29.18 8.13 -19.94
CA CYS A 42 29.06 9.42 -20.66
C CYS A 42 29.36 9.35 -22.18
N ASP A 43 29.02 10.43 -22.88
CA ASP A 43 29.49 10.71 -24.24
C ASP A 43 30.87 11.41 -24.20
N PRO A 44 31.84 11.03 -25.05
CA PRO A 44 33.18 11.65 -25.10
C PRO A 44 33.16 13.15 -25.40
N THR A 45 32.10 13.64 -26.06
CA THR A 45 31.89 15.06 -26.35
C THR A 45 31.19 15.80 -25.21
N ALA A 46 30.48 15.08 -24.33
CA ALA A 46 29.68 15.67 -23.25
C ALA A 46 30.37 15.67 -21.88
N SER A 47 31.37 14.82 -21.65
CA SER A 47 32.03 14.73 -20.34
C SER A 47 33.48 14.26 -20.40
N PRO A 48 34.40 14.89 -19.63
CA PRO A 48 35.76 14.39 -19.44
C PRO A 48 35.82 13.07 -18.64
N GLU A 49 34.71 12.65 -18.02
CA GLU A 49 34.60 11.36 -17.34
C GLU A 49 34.35 10.18 -18.29
N TRP A 50 34.40 10.42 -19.59
CA TRP A 50 34.21 9.38 -20.59
C TRP A 50 35.20 8.23 -20.41
N ARG A 51 34.68 7.00 -20.32
CA ARG A 51 35.45 5.75 -20.25
C ARG A 51 34.52 4.54 -20.38
N GLU A 52 35.11 3.34 -20.50
CA GLU A 52 34.35 2.08 -20.37
C GLU A 52 33.69 1.94 -18.99
N ILE A 53 32.51 1.28 -18.98
CA ILE A 53 31.75 0.95 -17.78
C ILE A 53 32.49 -0.11 -16.96
N ARG A 54 32.55 0.07 -15.64
CA ARG A 54 33.26 -0.80 -14.69
C ARG A 54 32.35 -1.18 -13.53
N LYS A 55 32.64 -2.32 -12.89
CA LYS A 55 31.98 -2.71 -11.64
C LYS A 55 32.12 -1.59 -10.59
N GLY A 56 31.03 -1.30 -9.90
CA GLY A 56 30.93 -0.21 -8.92
C GLY A 56 30.52 1.15 -9.49
N ASP A 57 30.41 1.29 -10.82
CA ASP A 57 29.88 2.51 -11.41
C ASP A 57 28.42 2.72 -11.01
N LYS A 58 28.12 3.94 -10.57
CA LYS A 58 26.77 4.40 -10.25
C LYS A 58 26.13 4.98 -11.50
N LEU A 59 25.14 4.28 -12.03
CA LEU A 59 24.30 4.71 -13.14
C LEU A 59 22.98 5.19 -12.57
N GLU A 60 22.84 6.49 -12.35
CA GLU A 60 21.52 7.10 -12.28
C GLU A 60 20.96 7.19 -13.70
N PHE A 61 19.73 6.71 -13.89
CA PHE A 61 19.04 6.80 -15.16
C PHE A 61 17.56 7.12 -14.98
N GLU A 62 17.03 7.87 -15.94
CA GLU A 62 15.62 8.23 -16.03
C GLU A 62 15.00 7.51 -17.23
N ILE A 63 13.94 6.75 -16.98
CA ILE A 63 13.06 6.22 -18.04
C ILE A 63 11.81 7.08 -18.04
N SER A 64 11.55 7.72 -19.18
CA SER A 64 10.38 8.58 -19.38
C SER A 64 9.56 8.13 -20.59
N GLN A 65 8.25 7.94 -20.35
CA GLN A 65 7.25 7.78 -21.40
C GLN A 65 6.60 9.15 -21.65
N PHE A 66 6.55 9.58 -22.92
CA PHE A 66 6.00 10.89 -23.29
C PHE A 66 4.55 10.69 -23.71
N LEU A 67 3.61 11.33 -23.01
CA LEU A 67 2.20 11.35 -23.37
C LEU A 67 1.90 12.54 -24.28
N GLN A 68 0.83 12.45 -25.05
CA GLN A 68 0.40 13.52 -25.97
C GLN A 68 -0.10 14.73 -25.16
N GLN A 69 0.75 15.78 -25.07
CA GLN A 69 0.50 17.12 -24.47
C GLN A 69 0.44 17.23 -22.94
N ALA A 70 1.26 18.12 -22.37
CA ALA A 70 1.18 18.56 -20.96
C ALA A 70 0.80 20.06 -20.89
N ASP A 71 -0.05 20.45 -19.93
CA ASP A 71 -0.53 21.83 -19.77
C ASP A 71 0.56 22.82 -19.28
N ARG A 72 1.62 22.32 -18.62
CA ARG A 72 2.83 23.09 -18.26
C ARG A 72 4.06 22.17 -18.26
N GLY A 73 5.16 22.60 -18.91
CA GLY A 73 6.40 21.83 -19.03
C GLY A 73 6.53 21.11 -20.37
N GLN A 74 7.56 20.27 -20.52
CA GLN A 74 7.66 19.35 -21.68
C GLN A 74 6.66 18.19 -21.53
N ASN A 75 6.33 17.52 -22.64
CA ASN A 75 5.33 16.43 -22.80
C ASN A 75 5.66 15.14 -22.00
N ASN A 76 5.96 15.21 -20.71
CA ASN A 76 6.41 14.05 -19.93
C ASN A 76 5.32 13.67 -18.92
N TYR A 77 4.89 12.41 -18.89
CA TYR A 77 4.37 11.88 -17.64
C TYR A 77 4.63 10.37 -17.48
N TYR A 78 5.10 10.03 -16.28
CA TYR A 78 5.82 8.81 -15.86
C TYR A 78 7.30 8.77 -16.28
N GLY A 79 8.07 9.70 -15.71
CA GLY A 79 9.52 9.57 -15.54
C GLY A 79 9.84 9.08 -14.14
N THR A 80 10.58 7.99 -13.98
CA THR A 80 11.16 7.61 -12.67
C THR A 80 12.66 7.52 -12.81
N THR A 81 13.35 8.07 -11.81
CA THR A 81 14.80 8.00 -11.70
C THR A 81 15.18 6.81 -10.84
N TYR A 82 16.10 6.00 -11.36
CA TYR A 82 16.61 4.80 -10.72
C TYR A 82 18.12 4.90 -10.57
N LEU A 83 18.65 4.30 -9.50
CA LEU A 83 20.07 4.09 -9.32
C LEU A 83 20.40 2.62 -9.57
N TYR A 84 21.25 2.36 -10.55
CA TYR A 84 21.84 1.06 -10.81
C TYR A 84 23.33 1.08 -10.47
N ILE A 85 23.80 0.14 -9.67
CA ILE A 85 25.22 -0.07 -9.43
C ILE A 85 25.70 -1.25 -10.26
N VAL A 86 26.69 -1.01 -11.11
CA VAL A 86 27.24 -2.05 -12.00
C VAL A 86 27.85 -3.17 -11.18
N GLY A 87 27.27 -4.37 -11.33
CA GLY A 87 27.68 -5.58 -10.60
C GLY A 87 26.90 -5.82 -9.29
N GLU A 88 25.99 -4.92 -8.91
CA GLU A 88 25.11 -5.07 -7.75
C GLU A 88 23.63 -5.10 -8.18
N GLY A 89 23.19 -4.17 -9.03
CA GLY A 89 21.80 -4.10 -9.49
C GLY A 89 21.14 -2.76 -9.22
N LEU A 90 19.81 -2.73 -9.32
CA LEU A 90 19.00 -1.57 -8.90
C LEU A 90 18.99 -1.45 -7.39
N VAL A 91 19.18 -0.24 -6.88
CA VAL A 91 19.16 0.05 -5.45
C VAL A 91 18.24 1.23 -5.14
N PRO A 92 17.49 1.19 -4.02
CA PRO A 92 16.84 2.37 -3.49
C PRO A 92 17.90 3.43 -3.17
N TRP A 93 17.64 4.69 -3.51
CA TRP A 93 18.63 5.75 -3.46
C TRP A 93 18.16 7.00 -2.71
N ASP A 94 19.12 7.82 -2.30
CA ASP A 94 18.96 9.16 -1.75
C ASP A 94 20.02 10.07 -2.37
N VAL A 95 20.05 11.34 -2.00
CA VAL A 95 21.00 12.33 -2.51
C VAL A 95 22.04 12.72 -1.46
N THR A 96 23.25 13.07 -1.91
CA THR A 96 24.34 13.54 -1.04
C THR A 96 24.01 14.81 -0.25
N ASP A 97 23.23 15.72 -0.83
CA ASP A 97 22.81 16.97 -0.20
C ASP A 97 21.43 17.40 -0.69
N ARG A 98 20.63 18.00 0.21
CA ARG A 98 19.28 18.50 -0.04
C ARG A 98 19.20 20.03 -0.06
N VAL A 99 20.32 20.75 0.13
CA VAL A 99 20.38 22.22 0.06
C VAL A 99 20.04 22.73 -1.36
N PRO A 100 19.31 23.86 -1.51
CA PRO A 100 19.00 24.44 -2.82
C PRO A 100 20.24 24.71 -3.67
N PHE A 101 20.14 24.48 -4.98
CA PHE A 101 21.17 24.89 -5.93
C PHE A 101 21.31 26.43 -5.92
N ILE A 102 22.50 26.94 -5.64
CA ILE A 102 22.79 28.37 -5.78
C ILE A 102 23.45 28.58 -7.15
N SER A 103 22.80 29.36 -8.02
CA SER A 103 23.30 29.69 -9.35
C SER A 103 24.67 30.38 -9.27
N VAL A 104 25.58 29.99 -10.15
CA VAL A 104 26.99 30.40 -10.16
C VAL A 104 27.10 31.84 -10.66
N GLY A 105 27.27 32.79 -9.74
CA GLY A 105 27.46 34.22 -10.08
C GLY A 105 28.53 34.96 -9.27
N ALA A 106 29.19 34.35 -8.28
CA ALA A 106 30.16 35.08 -7.42
C ALA A 106 31.17 34.15 -6.72
N GLY A 107 31.93 33.33 -7.47
CA GLY A 107 33.03 32.54 -6.91
C GLY A 107 32.64 31.40 -5.96
N GLY A 108 31.39 30.91 -6.01
CA GLY A 108 30.83 29.90 -5.10
C GLY A 108 30.94 28.46 -5.62
N LYS A 109 31.15 27.53 -4.70
CA LYS A 109 31.40 26.08 -4.89
C LYS A 109 30.37 25.39 -5.79
N TYR A 110 30.83 24.45 -6.63
CA TYR A 110 29.98 23.45 -7.26
C TYR A 110 29.35 22.58 -6.17
N PHE A 111 28.03 22.55 -6.10
CA PHE A 111 27.31 21.53 -5.33
C PHE A 111 26.79 20.50 -6.33
N GLN A 112 27.50 19.39 -6.43
CA GLN A 112 27.02 18.21 -7.14
C GLN A 112 26.08 17.46 -6.18
N ARG A 113 24.81 17.39 -6.56
CA ARG A 113 23.86 16.47 -5.92
C ARG A 113 24.06 15.13 -6.60
N ASP A 114 24.52 14.13 -5.87
CA ASP A 114 24.75 12.79 -6.42
C ASP A 114 23.75 11.80 -5.81
N SER A 115 23.26 10.87 -6.63
CA SER A 115 22.56 9.70 -6.12
C SER A 115 23.51 8.75 -5.40
N ILE A 116 23.12 8.39 -4.20
CA ILE A 116 23.80 7.43 -3.35
C ILE A 116 22.82 6.34 -2.92
N PRO A 117 23.28 5.09 -2.73
CA PRO A 117 22.42 4.05 -2.17
C PRO A 117 21.91 4.46 -0.80
N LEU A 118 20.65 4.19 -0.53
CA LEU A 118 20.11 4.29 0.83
C LEU A 118 20.85 3.32 1.74
N PRO A 119 21.20 3.72 2.98
CA PRO A 119 21.80 2.80 3.92
C PRO A 119 20.78 1.72 4.31
N LYS A 120 21.25 0.48 4.52
CA LYS A 120 20.38 -0.67 4.85
C LYS A 120 19.38 -0.39 5.98
N LYS A 121 19.79 0.37 7.01
CA LYS A 121 18.93 0.75 8.15
C LYS A 121 17.71 1.60 7.75
N ALA A 122 17.75 2.26 6.60
CA ALA A 122 16.66 3.09 6.09
C ALA A 122 15.71 2.31 5.15
N LEU A 123 16.03 1.06 4.80
CA LEU A 123 15.25 0.24 3.89
C LEU A 123 14.10 -0.47 4.63
N LEU A 124 13.02 0.25 4.93
CA LEU A 124 11.89 -0.29 5.71
C LEU A 124 11.21 -1.51 5.05
N GLY A 125 11.27 -1.64 3.73
CA GLY A 125 10.77 -2.79 2.97
C GLY A 125 11.88 -3.67 2.37
N GLY A 126 13.13 -3.55 2.81
CA GLY A 126 14.26 -4.18 2.13
C GLY A 126 14.44 -3.61 0.72
N ASP A 127 14.69 -4.46 -0.27
CA ASP A 127 14.88 -4.09 -1.67
C ASP A 127 13.60 -3.58 -2.34
N THR A 128 12.43 -3.80 -1.72
CA THR A 128 11.15 -3.23 -2.18
C THR A 128 10.98 -1.77 -1.75
N SER A 129 11.92 -1.24 -0.95
CA SER A 129 11.86 0.15 -0.49
C SER A 129 11.98 1.10 -1.66
N LEU A 130 11.20 2.16 -1.66
CA LEU A 130 11.32 3.25 -2.61
C LEU A 130 12.58 4.07 -2.34
N HIS A 131 12.99 4.85 -3.34
CA HIS A 131 13.97 5.90 -3.13
C HIS A 131 13.43 6.98 -2.18
N ALA A 132 14.34 7.74 -1.59
CA ALA A 132 13.98 8.83 -0.70
C ALA A 132 13.18 9.89 -1.45
N GLU A 133 12.13 10.41 -0.83
CA GLU A 133 11.33 11.48 -1.43
C GLU A 133 12.18 12.76 -1.47
N VAL A 134 12.52 13.17 -2.70
CA VAL A 134 13.40 14.33 -2.99
C VAL A 134 12.76 15.33 -3.96
N THR A 135 11.59 15.00 -4.51
CA THR A 135 10.92 15.78 -5.57
C THR A 135 9.90 16.80 -5.04
N ALA A 136 9.68 16.87 -3.73
CA ALA A 136 8.60 17.67 -3.12
C ALA A 136 7.20 17.32 -3.67
N GLU A 137 7.05 16.10 -4.18
CA GLU A 137 5.83 15.55 -4.76
C GLU A 137 5.42 14.29 -3.98
N PRO A 138 5.11 14.41 -2.67
CA PRO A 138 4.85 13.25 -1.82
C PRO A 138 3.51 12.55 -2.14
N ASP A 139 2.65 13.20 -2.90
CA ASP A 139 1.25 12.84 -3.12
C ASP A 139 1.05 11.41 -3.64
N HIS A 140 1.97 10.91 -4.48
CA HIS A 140 1.85 9.59 -5.10
C HIS A 140 2.88 8.59 -4.56
N HIS A 141 3.60 8.92 -3.47
CA HIS A 141 4.70 8.07 -2.96
C HIS A 141 4.20 6.68 -2.57
N PHE A 142 2.98 6.57 -2.05
CA PHE A 142 2.35 5.29 -1.68
C PHE A 142 1.73 4.51 -2.84
N GLN A 143 1.77 5.04 -4.06
CA GLN A 143 1.23 4.39 -5.25
C GLN A 143 2.33 3.83 -6.16
N GLN A 144 3.59 3.96 -5.76
CA GLN A 144 4.74 3.53 -6.56
C GLN A 144 4.93 2.01 -6.51
N MET A 145 5.45 1.46 -7.60
CA MET A 145 5.92 0.08 -7.67
C MET A 145 7.08 -0.15 -6.70
N ALA A 146 7.20 -1.35 -6.14
CA ALA A 146 8.40 -1.78 -5.43
C ALA A 146 9.65 -1.57 -6.29
N ASN A 147 10.75 -1.07 -5.69
CA ASN A 147 11.95 -0.73 -6.45
C ASN A 147 12.59 -1.93 -7.17
N ASN A 148 12.42 -3.14 -6.62
CA ASN A 148 12.87 -4.40 -7.20
C ASN A 148 11.78 -5.12 -8.04
N LEU A 149 10.72 -4.42 -8.47
CA LEU A 149 9.62 -5.05 -9.20
C LEU A 149 10.11 -5.77 -10.47
N GLY A 150 9.75 -7.05 -10.62
CA GLY A 150 10.05 -7.80 -11.83
C GLY A 150 9.20 -7.33 -13.01
N PHE A 151 9.80 -7.34 -14.22
CA PHE A 151 9.13 -6.92 -15.45
C PHE A 151 7.80 -7.64 -15.73
N ASN A 152 7.69 -8.93 -15.35
CA ASN A 152 6.47 -9.71 -15.49
C ASN A 152 5.29 -9.19 -14.64
N ASN A 153 5.58 -8.41 -13.59
CA ASN A 153 4.58 -7.89 -12.67
C ASN A 153 4.25 -6.41 -12.89
N ALA A 154 5.05 -5.66 -13.65
CA ALA A 154 4.80 -4.23 -13.93
C ALA A 154 3.46 -4.00 -14.64
N GLN A 155 3.18 -4.71 -15.74
CA GLN A 155 1.90 -4.58 -16.44
C GLN A 155 0.70 -5.03 -15.57
N PRO A 156 0.73 -6.20 -14.91
CA PRO A 156 -0.31 -6.57 -13.96
C PRO A 156 -0.52 -5.59 -12.80
N PHE A 157 0.55 -4.97 -12.29
CA PHE A 157 0.48 -3.96 -11.24
C PHE A 157 -0.35 -2.76 -11.69
N VAL A 158 -0.08 -2.20 -12.89
CA VAL A 158 -0.85 -1.05 -13.39
C VAL A 158 -2.29 -1.43 -13.75
N LEU A 159 -2.53 -2.66 -14.22
CA LEU A 159 -3.89 -3.17 -14.43
C LEU A 159 -4.65 -3.34 -13.10
N GLY A 160 -3.97 -3.75 -12.03
CA GLY A 160 -4.54 -3.82 -10.69
C GLY A 160 -4.82 -2.44 -10.11
N ARG A 161 -3.92 -1.48 -10.33
CA ARG A 161 -4.11 -0.07 -9.98
C ARG A 161 -5.37 0.49 -10.63
N ARG A 162 -5.59 0.20 -11.92
CA ARG A 162 -6.83 0.59 -12.62
C ARG A 162 -8.06 0.15 -11.83
N ILE A 163 -8.16 -1.14 -11.47
CA ILE A 163 -9.28 -1.69 -10.69
C ILE A 163 -9.43 -0.99 -9.34
N HIS A 164 -8.33 -0.74 -8.63
CA HIS A 164 -8.34 -0.07 -7.32
C HIS A 164 -9.00 1.33 -7.37
N HIS A 165 -8.79 2.04 -8.47
CA HIS A 165 -9.24 3.41 -8.69
C HIS A 165 -10.59 3.52 -9.42
N THR A 166 -11.11 2.41 -9.95
CA THR A 166 -12.38 2.35 -10.69
C THR A 166 -13.59 2.28 -9.75
N SER A 167 -14.62 3.08 -10.03
CA SER A 167 -15.98 2.90 -9.50
C SER A 167 -16.64 1.65 -10.07
N PHE A 168 -17.18 0.83 -9.19
CA PHE A 168 -18.01 -0.32 -9.56
C PHE A 168 -19.47 0.07 -9.80
N LEU A 169 -19.82 1.35 -9.66
CA LEU A 169 -21.13 1.87 -10.07
C LEU A 169 -21.08 2.31 -11.54
N ASP A 170 -20.19 3.25 -11.87
CA ASP A 170 -20.19 3.94 -13.17
C ASP A 170 -18.93 3.69 -14.02
N GLY A 171 -17.97 2.93 -13.52
CA GLY A 171 -16.71 2.63 -14.20
C GLY A 171 -15.73 3.80 -14.28
N GLY A 172 -16.05 4.97 -13.70
CA GLY A 172 -15.17 6.13 -13.67
C GLY A 172 -13.98 5.96 -12.72
N HIS A 173 -12.90 6.72 -12.95
CA HIS A 173 -11.68 6.68 -12.13
C HIS A 173 -11.63 7.89 -11.19
N ASP A 174 -11.12 7.72 -9.96
CA ASP A 174 -10.95 8.82 -8.99
C ASP A 174 -9.68 9.66 -9.20
N GLU A 175 -8.82 9.26 -10.15
CA GLU A 175 -7.52 9.89 -10.38
C GLU A 175 -7.59 11.01 -11.42
N ASP A 176 -8.23 10.72 -12.56
CA ASP A 176 -8.41 11.65 -13.68
C ASP A 176 -9.57 11.16 -14.55
N THR A 177 -10.41 12.09 -15.02
CA THR A 177 -11.52 11.80 -15.93
C THR A 177 -11.04 11.38 -17.33
N ALA A 178 -9.83 11.79 -17.73
CA ALA A 178 -9.19 11.40 -18.99
C ALA A 178 -8.89 9.90 -19.07
N ASN A 179 -8.85 9.19 -17.93
CA ASN A 179 -8.72 7.72 -17.90
C ASN A 179 -9.98 7.00 -18.45
N GLY A 180 -11.06 7.74 -18.69
CA GLY A 180 -12.30 7.23 -19.26
C GLY A 180 -13.05 6.25 -18.34
N THR A 181 -13.99 5.52 -18.93
CA THR A 181 -14.83 4.55 -18.23
C THR A 181 -14.28 3.14 -18.42
N PHE A 182 -14.06 2.41 -17.32
CA PHE A 182 -13.82 0.97 -17.37
C PHE A 182 -15.16 0.23 -17.37
N THR A 183 -15.71 0.04 -18.58
CA THR A 183 -17.06 -0.51 -18.80
C THR A 183 -17.30 -1.88 -18.16
N GLU A 184 -16.26 -2.71 -18.03
CA GLU A 184 -16.35 -4.01 -17.36
C GLU A 184 -16.66 -3.93 -15.85
N MET A 185 -16.48 -2.77 -15.20
CA MET A 185 -16.79 -2.59 -13.78
C MET A 185 -18.14 -1.93 -13.51
N VAL A 186 -18.79 -1.40 -14.54
CA VAL A 186 -20.08 -0.71 -14.42
C VAL A 186 -21.14 -1.66 -13.86
N ASN A 187 -21.96 -1.15 -12.92
CA ASN A 187 -23.05 -1.89 -12.26
C ASN A 187 -22.63 -3.17 -11.53
N LYS A 188 -21.40 -3.25 -11.03
CA LYS A 188 -20.93 -4.39 -10.22
C LYS A 188 -20.94 -4.15 -8.72
N ALA A 189 -21.04 -2.90 -8.27
CA ALA A 189 -21.20 -2.62 -6.85
C ALA A 189 -22.50 -3.28 -6.37
N GLY A 190 -22.44 -3.96 -5.23
CA GLY A 190 -23.58 -4.70 -4.72
C GLY A 190 -24.77 -3.79 -4.40
N PRO A 191 -25.98 -4.36 -4.23
CA PRO A 191 -27.17 -3.58 -3.91
C PRO A 191 -26.97 -2.71 -2.67
N PHE A 192 -26.23 -3.21 -1.69
CA PHE A 192 -25.72 -2.48 -0.55
C PHE A 192 -24.19 -2.44 -0.61
N TYR A 193 -23.60 -1.34 -0.13
CA TYR A 193 -22.15 -1.18 -0.04
C TYR A 193 -21.77 -0.05 0.93
N VAL A 194 -20.49 0.01 1.30
CA VAL A 194 -19.87 1.12 2.06
C VAL A 194 -19.28 2.15 1.08
N ASN A 195 -18.44 1.70 0.15
CA ASN A 195 -17.91 2.49 -0.95
C ASN A 195 -17.89 1.72 -2.27
N ASP A 196 -17.93 2.44 -3.38
CA ASP A 196 -18.00 1.89 -4.73
C ASP A 196 -16.64 1.59 -5.36
N ARG A 197 -15.54 1.95 -4.68
CA ARG A 197 -14.16 1.77 -5.14
C ARG A 197 -13.20 1.66 -3.97
N CYS A 198 -12.06 0.98 -4.18
CA CYS A 198 -11.06 0.80 -3.13
C CYS A 198 -10.46 2.14 -2.67
N GLY A 199 -10.14 3.03 -3.61
CA GLY A 199 -9.58 4.37 -3.35
C GLY A 199 -10.50 5.29 -2.53
N GLY A 200 -11.80 5.02 -2.47
CA GLY A 200 -12.76 5.77 -1.66
C GLY A 200 -12.47 5.67 -0.16
N CYS A 201 -12.05 4.48 0.28
CA CYS A 201 -11.60 4.23 1.65
C CYS A 201 -10.08 4.38 1.78
N HIS A 202 -9.32 3.82 0.84
CA HIS A 202 -7.85 3.78 0.82
C HIS A 202 -7.26 4.90 -0.02
N GLN A 203 -7.60 6.16 0.31
CA GLN A 203 -7.13 7.31 -0.47
C GLN A 203 -5.61 7.29 -0.62
N ARG A 204 -5.12 7.23 -1.87
CA ARG A 204 -3.70 7.10 -2.22
C ARG A 204 -3.00 5.94 -1.48
N ASN A 205 -3.69 4.81 -1.30
CA ASN A 205 -3.26 3.63 -0.52
C ASN A 205 -3.01 3.90 0.98
N GLY A 206 -3.41 5.07 1.48
CA GLY A 206 -3.23 5.52 2.84
C GLY A 206 -4.33 5.07 3.80
N ARG A 207 -4.19 5.52 5.05
CA ARG A 207 -5.20 5.38 6.11
C ARG A 207 -6.30 6.43 5.89
N ALA A 208 -7.55 6.10 6.22
CA ALA A 208 -8.60 7.10 6.28
C ALA A 208 -8.36 8.12 7.40
N GLU A 209 -8.72 9.38 7.15
CA GLU A 209 -8.68 10.44 8.16
C GLU A 209 -9.88 10.37 9.11
N LEU A 210 -9.70 10.89 10.32
CA LEU A 210 -10.80 11.11 11.24
C LEU A 210 -11.63 12.32 10.78
N VAL A 211 -12.93 12.12 10.58
CA VAL A 211 -13.86 13.21 10.30
C VAL A 211 -14.41 13.84 11.58
N GLY A 212 -15.01 15.02 11.47
CA GLY A 212 -15.64 15.73 12.58
C GLY A 212 -16.88 15.00 13.12
N VAL A 213 -17.37 15.47 14.29
CA VAL A 213 -18.65 15.01 14.84
C VAL A 213 -19.80 15.30 13.86
N ASN A 214 -20.86 14.49 13.91
CA ASN A 214 -22.04 14.61 13.03
C ASN A 214 -21.73 14.55 11.52
N THR A 215 -20.58 14.00 11.14
CA THR A 215 -20.24 13.67 9.75
C THR A 215 -20.40 12.17 9.53
N PRO A 216 -20.99 11.71 8.41
CA PRO A 216 -21.07 10.28 8.10
C PRO A 216 -19.69 9.63 8.09
N LEU A 217 -19.57 8.46 8.71
CA LEU A 217 -18.33 7.70 8.77
C LEU A 217 -18.22 6.72 7.58
N ASP A 218 -18.14 7.25 6.36
CA ASP A 218 -18.19 6.47 5.12
C ASP A 218 -16.86 5.80 4.72
N LYS A 219 -15.76 6.11 5.42
CA LYS A 219 -14.45 5.44 5.28
C LYS A 219 -14.14 4.49 6.44
N TRP A 220 -15.19 4.04 7.12
CA TRP A 220 -15.13 3.09 8.20
C TRP A 220 -15.91 1.84 7.82
N VAL A 221 -15.50 0.71 8.35
CA VAL A 221 -16.29 -0.52 8.32
C VAL A 221 -16.82 -0.76 9.72
N PHE A 222 -18.12 -0.97 9.85
CA PHE A 222 -18.77 -1.31 11.11
C PHE A 222 -19.10 -2.79 11.08
N LYS A 223 -18.37 -3.58 11.88
CA LYS A 223 -18.73 -4.97 12.09
C LYS A 223 -19.91 -5.05 13.04
N ILE A 224 -20.89 -5.84 12.63
CA ILE A 224 -22.14 -6.03 13.35
C ILE A 224 -22.42 -7.53 13.50
N GLY A 225 -23.13 -7.89 14.56
CA GLY A 225 -23.50 -9.26 14.82
C GLY A 225 -24.46 -9.42 15.98
N ASP A 226 -24.90 -10.65 16.20
CA ASP A 226 -25.59 -11.01 17.45
C ASP A 226 -24.59 -11.11 18.61
N THR A 227 -25.10 -11.27 19.83
CA THR A 227 -24.29 -11.40 21.05
C THR A 227 -23.42 -12.67 21.09
N ASN A 228 -23.62 -13.61 20.17
CA ASN A 228 -22.80 -14.82 20.02
C ASN A 228 -21.71 -14.64 18.94
N GLY A 229 -21.62 -13.46 18.31
CA GLY A 229 -20.69 -13.17 17.23
C GLY A 229 -21.10 -13.72 15.85
N ASN A 230 -22.35 -14.16 15.68
CA ASN A 230 -22.89 -14.53 14.38
C ASN A 230 -23.29 -13.28 13.59
N SER A 231 -23.44 -13.44 12.27
CA SER A 231 -23.95 -12.38 11.40
C SER A 231 -25.32 -11.88 11.87
N HIS A 232 -25.54 -10.56 11.82
CA HIS A 232 -26.82 -9.96 12.14
C HIS A 232 -27.91 -10.48 11.18
N PRO A 233 -29.07 -10.96 11.66
CA PRO A 233 -30.08 -11.61 10.81
C PRO A 233 -30.60 -10.73 9.67
N LEU A 234 -30.63 -9.40 9.85
CA LEU A 234 -31.18 -8.46 8.87
C LEU A 234 -30.12 -7.70 8.07
N LEU A 235 -28.84 -7.77 8.46
CA LEU A 235 -27.80 -6.86 7.95
C LEU A 235 -26.46 -7.55 7.63
N GLY A 236 -26.31 -8.86 7.91
CA GLY A 236 -25.05 -9.56 7.66
C GLY A 236 -23.97 -9.22 8.69
N ARG A 237 -22.71 -9.18 8.25
CA ARG A 237 -21.51 -9.01 9.09
C ARG A 237 -20.97 -7.60 9.11
N SER A 238 -21.29 -6.80 8.09
CA SER A 238 -20.86 -5.43 7.93
C SER A 238 -22.07 -4.55 7.65
N LEU A 239 -22.18 -3.41 8.34
CA LEU A 239 -23.17 -2.40 8.00
C LEU A 239 -22.80 -1.70 6.68
N GLN A 240 -23.69 -1.73 5.71
CA GLN A 240 -23.51 -1.20 4.35
C GLN A 240 -24.44 -0.01 4.11
N ALA A 241 -23.93 1.19 4.41
CA ALA A 241 -24.72 2.41 4.53
C ALA A 241 -25.35 2.94 3.22
N LYS A 242 -24.85 2.53 2.05
CA LYS A 242 -25.27 3.03 0.73
C LYS A 242 -26.03 1.96 -0.05
N ASN A 243 -26.80 2.39 -1.06
CA ASN A 243 -27.53 1.51 -1.97
C ASN A 243 -27.25 1.90 -3.43
N ALA A 244 -26.98 0.92 -4.29
CA ALA A 244 -26.57 1.17 -5.69
C ALA A 244 -27.72 1.69 -6.57
N ASN A 245 -28.97 1.41 -6.19
CA ASN A 245 -30.15 1.73 -6.99
C ASN A 245 -30.87 3.00 -6.51
N GLY A 246 -30.19 3.85 -5.73
CA GLY A 246 -30.78 5.08 -5.17
C GLY A 246 -31.82 4.85 -4.07
N GLY A 247 -31.96 3.61 -3.59
CA GLY A 247 -32.77 3.28 -2.42
C GLY A 247 -32.11 3.70 -1.10
N ASN A 248 -32.76 3.40 0.01
CA ASN A 248 -32.14 3.55 1.33
C ASN A 248 -31.10 2.43 1.53
N GLY A 249 -29.89 2.79 1.96
CA GLY A 249 -28.94 1.80 2.48
C GLY A 249 -29.29 1.37 3.90
N GLU A 250 -28.42 0.59 4.53
CA GLU A 250 -28.67 0.00 5.86
C GLU A 250 -28.60 1.00 7.03
N GLY A 251 -28.10 2.21 6.74
CA GLY A 251 -28.00 3.32 7.67
C GLY A 251 -26.56 3.79 7.89
N ALA A 252 -26.40 5.10 8.17
CA ALA A 252 -25.10 5.71 8.40
C ALA A 252 -24.78 5.80 9.90
N VAL A 253 -23.50 5.74 10.23
CA VAL A 253 -22.98 5.94 11.59
C VAL A 253 -22.29 7.30 11.66
N PHE A 254 -22.42 7.96 12.80
CA PHE A 254 -21.82 9.25 13.10
C PHE A 254 -21.11 9.21 14.45
N ILE A 255 -20.06 10.01 14.63
CA ILE A 255 -19.59 10.35 15.98
C ILE A 255 -20.50 11.46 16.50
N ALA A 256 -21.29 11.17 17.53
CA ALA A 256 -22.16 12.16 18.16
C ALA A 256 -21.31 13.19 18.96
N TYR A 257 -20.41 12.67 19.79
CA TYR A 257 -19.46 13.46 20.56
C TYR A 257 -18.26 12.59 20.99
N TRP A 258 -17.25 13.25 21.54
CA TRP A 258 -16.10 12.60 22.15
C TRP A 258 -16.21 12.68 23.67
N ASP A 259 -16.29 11.53 24.33
CA ASP A 259 -16.17 11.43 25.78
C ASP A 259 -14.72 11.67 26.19
N THR A 260 -14.51 12.70 27.01
CA THR A 260 -13.20 13.12 27.54
C THR A 260 -13.04 12.81 29.04
N SER A 261 -14.04 12.17 29.65
CA SER A 261 -14.03 11.78 31.06
C SER A 261 -12.98 10.71 31.38
N ILE A 262 -12.46 10.01 30.36
CA ILE A 262 -11.42 8.98 30.50
C ILE A 262 -10.03 9.52 30.90
N GLY A 263 -9.84 10.84 30.97
CA GLY A 263 -8.62 11.46 31.50
C GLY A 263 -7.40 11.40 30.57
N GLY A 264 -6.27 11.96 31.01
CA GLY A 264 -4.98 11.89 30.30
C GLY A 264 -4.94 12.58 28.92
N GLY A 265 -5.91 13.43 28.60
CA GLY A 265 -6.06 14.01 27.25
C GLY A 265 -6.60 13.01 26.21
N LEU A 266 -7.02 11.82 26.64
CA LEU A 266 -7.63 10.81 25.78
C LEU A 266 -9.08 11.14 25.49
N ARG A 267 -9.59 10.58 24.39
CA ARG A 267 -10.99 10.73 23.97
C ARG A 267 -11.56 9.40 23.46
N LYS A 268 -12.81 9.11 23.81
CA LYS A 268 -13.57 7.95 23.33
C LYS A 268 -14.74 8.42 22.46
N PRO A 269 -14.92 7.88 21.24
CA PRO A 269 -16.05 8.27 20.40
C PRO A 269 -17.34 7.65 20.94
N VAL A 270 -18.40 8.46 21.01
CA VAL A 270 -19.77 7.99 21.23
C VAL A 270 -20.51 8.09 19.91
N TYR A 271 -21.08 6.97 19.47
CA TYR A 271 -21.66 6.85 18.13
C TYR A 271 -23.17 7.05 18.14
N THR A 272 -23.70 7.69 17.11
CA THR A 272 -25.09 7.55 16.69
C THR A 272 -25.14 6.42 15.66
N ILE A 273 -25.86 5.34 15.98
CA ILE A 273 -26.08 4.18 15.12
C ILE A 273 -27.48 4.24 14.49
N PRO A 274 -27.69 3.63 13.31
CA PRO A 274 -29.02 3.59 12.69
C PRO A 274 -30.01 2.77 13.54
N THR A 275 -31.30 3.08 13.41
CA THR A 275 -32.37 2.42 14.18
C THR A 275 -32.59 0.94 13.83
N THR A 276 -31.94 0.47 12.76
CA THR A 276 -31.86 -0.95 12.38
C THR A 276 -30.95 -1.73 13.32
N LEU A 277 -30.09 -1.05 14.07
CA LEU A 277 -29.28 -1.60 15.14
C LEU A 277 -29.82 -1.18 16.50
N THR A 278 -29.65 -2.06 17.48
CA THR A 278 -30.04 -1.88 18.88
C THR A 278 -28.81 -1.94 19.78
N THR A 279 -28.95 -1.51 21.04
CA THR A 279 -27.84 -1.57 22.01
C THR A 279 -27.49 -3.00 22.45
N SER A 280 -28.27 -4.01 22.05
CA SER A 280 -27.94 -5.43 22.27
C SER A 280 -27.14 -6.05 21.14
N ASP A 281 -27.01 -5.38 19.99
CA ASP A 281 -26.22 -5.88 18.88
C ASP A 281 -24.73 -5.63 19.12
N ALA A 282 -23.90 -6.60 18.75
CA ALA A 282 -22.46 -6.43 18.75
C ALA A 282 -22.09 -5.39 17.68
N PHE A 283 -21.24 -4.42 18.04
CA PHE A 283 -20.88 -3.29 17.18
C PHE A 283 -19.39 -2.94 17.35
N SER A 284 -18.60 -3.12 16.28
CA SER A 284 -17.15 -2.86 16.26
C SER A 284 -16.77 -1.93 15.10
N PRO A 285 -16.48 -0.65 15.37
CA PRO A 285 -16.07 0.33 14.36
C PRO A 285 -14.59 0.17 13.97
N ARG A 286 -14.30 0.12 12.67
CA ARG A 286 -12.93 -0.07 12.13
C ARG A 286 -12.58 1.01 11.12
N LEU A 287 -11.62 1.86 11.46
CA LEU A 287 -11.08 2.87 10.55
C LEU A 287 -10.23 2.22 9.47
N THR A 288 -10.40 2.61 8.22
CA THR A 288 -9.64 2.04 7.09
C THR A 288 -8.12 2.17 7.29
N PRO A 289 -7.34 1.06 7.27
CA PRO A 289 -5.89 1.11 7.41
C PRO A 289 -5.18 1.45 6.09
N GLN A 290 -3.89 1.80 6.19
CA GLN A 290 -3.01 1.87 5.02
C GLN A 290 -2.74 0.45 4.47
N ILE A 291 -2.50 0.34 3.15
CA ILE A 291 -2.27 -0.96 2.48
C ILE A 291 -0.85 -1.13 1.93
N VAL A 292 -0.01 -0.09 2.01
CA VAL A 292 1.40 -0.20 1.62
C VAL A 292 2.14 -1.19 2.52
N GLY A 293 2.92 -2.10 1.91
CA GLY A 293 3.74 -3.09 2.62
C GLY A 293 3.00 -4.36 3.05
N VAL A 294 1.70 -4.51 2.81
CA VAL A 294 0.95 -5.70 3.25
C VAL A 294 1.41 -6.98 2.56
N GLY A 295 1.95 -6.92 1.33
CA GLY A 295 2.57 -8.08 0.68
C GLY A 295 3.80 -8.58 1.44
N LEU A 296 4.60 -7.69 2.02
CA LEU A 296 5.75 -8.10 2.86
C LEU A 296 5.27 -8.76 4.16
N LEU A 297 4.17 -8.29 4.74
CA LEU A 297 3.56 -8.92 5.92
C LEU A 297 3.00 -10.32 5.61
N GLU A 298 2.41 -10.51 4.43
CA GLU A 298 2.03 -11.84 3.92
C GLU A 298 3.23 -12.77 3.81
N ALA A 299 4.38 -12.23 3.38
CA ALA A 299 5.60 -12.98 3.16
C ALA A 299 6.33 -13.39 4.46
N ILE A 300 5.94 -12.89 5.64
CA ILE A 300 6.51 -13.34 6.93
C ILE A 300 6.14 -14.82 7.17
N PRO A 301 7.08 -15.74 7.44
CA PRO A 301 6.75 -17.13 7.75
C PRO A 301 5.78 -17.25 8.92
N GLU A 302 4.78 -18.14 8.85
CA GLU A 302 3.85 -18.38 9.98
C GLU A 302 4.58 -18.80 11.25
N ALA A 303 5.66 -19.59 11.12
CA ALA A 303 6.50 -20.00 12.25
C ALA A 303 7.14 -18.80 12.98
N THR A 304 7.45 -17.70 12.27
CA THR A 304 8.00 -16.49 12.87
C THR A 304 6.98 -15.78 13.76
N ILE A 305 5.69 -15.79 13.36
CA ILE A 305 4.59 -15.24 14.16
C ILE A 305 4.33 -16.13 15.37
N LEU A 306 4.24 -17.44 15.14
CA LEU A 306 3.96 -18.42 16.20
C LEU A 306 5.07 -18.51 17.25
N ALA A 307 6.32 -18.25 16.89
CA ALA A 307 7.43 -18.17 17.83
C ALA A 307 7.30 -17.03 18.85
N LYS A 308 6.41 -16.06 18.61
CA LYS A 308 6.10 -14.94 19.51
C LYS A 308 4.77 -15.10 20.25
N GLU A 309 4.00 -16.15 19.96
CA GLU A 309 2.74 -16.42 20.65
C GLU A 309 3.02 -16.78 22.12
N ASP A 310 2.48 -16.00 23.05
CA ASP A 310 2.60 -16.20 24.50
C ASP A 310 1.25 -15.89 25.16
N VAL A 311 0.29 -16.80 25.01
CA VAL A 311 -1.09 -16.56 25.42
C VAL A 311 -1.26 -16.46 26.94
N THR A 312 -0.36 -17.09 27.70
CA THR A 312 -0.46 -17.19 29.17
C THR A 312 0.60 -16.36 29.89
N ASP A 313 1.27 -15.44 29.19
CA ASP A 313 2.36 -14.60 29.73
C ASP A 313 3.39 -15.47 30.50
N THR A 314 3.88 -16.52 29.85
CA THR A 314 4.78 -17.51 30.47
C THR A 314 6.10 -16.90 30.93
N ASN A 315 6.50 -15.80 30.31
CA ASN A 315 7.70 -15.05 30.67
C ASN A 315 7.46 -13.99 31.78
N ASN A 316 6.21 -13.80 32.23
CA ASN A 316 5.76 -12.86 33.27
C ASN A 316 6.18 -11.41 33.00
N ASP A 317 6.05 -10.99 31.75
CA ASP A 317 6.45 -9.68 31.29
C ASP A 317 5.27 -8.71 31.09
N GLY A 318 4.06 -9.19 31.38
CA GLY A 318 2.81 -8.46 31.35
C GLY A 318 2.16 -8.41 29.97
N ILE A 319 2.68 -9.14 28.98
CA ILE A 319 2.20 -9.12 27.59
C ILE A 319 1.70 -10.49 27.20
N SER A 320 0.50 -10.54 26.62
CA SER A 320 -0.08 -11.78 26.09
C SER A 320 -0.47 -11.62 24.63
N GLY A 321 0.29 -12.26 23.76
CA GLY A 321 0.06 -12.27 22.31
C GLY A 321 -0.53 -13.59 21.84
N LYS A 322 -1.60 -13.54 21.05
CA LYS A 322 -2.28 -14.71 20.47
C LYS A 322 -2.33 -14.62 18.94
N ALA A 323 -1.89 -15.66 18.25
CA ALA A 323 -2.03 -15.76 16.81
C ALA A 323 -3.48 -16.10 16.45
N GLN A 324 -4.06 -15.36 15.51
CA GLN A 324 -5.37 -15.69 14.98
C GLN A 324 -5.27 -16.85 13.99
N ARG A 325 -6.25 -17.76 14.01
CA ARG A 325 -6.34 -18.89 13.06
C ARG A 325 -7.62 -18.74 12.25
N VAL A 326 -7.50 -18.70 10.94
CA VAL A 326 -8.63 -18.42 10.03
C VAL A 326 -8.71 -19.45 8.92
N LEU A 327 -9.93 -19.80 8.53
CA LEU A 327 -10.16 -20.61 7.34
C LEU A 327 -9.86 -19.75 6.10
N ASN A 328 -8.99 -20.24 5.23
CA ASN A 328 -8.71 -19.64 3.94
C ASN A 328 -9.73 -20.15 2.93
N PRO A 329 -10.68 -19.30 2.46
CA PRO A 329 -11.75 -19.74 1.57
C PRO A 329 -11.25 -20.18 0.19
N ALA A 330 -10.05 -19.75 -0.23
CA ALA A 330 -9.48 -20.16 -1.51
C ALA A 330 -8.88 -21.58 -1.47
N THR A 331 -8.44 -22.06 -0.30
CA THR A 331 -7.74 -23.36 -0.16
C THR A 331 -8.49 -24.35 0.73
N GLY A 332 -9.45 -23.89 1.53
CA GLY A 332 -10.13 -24.70 2.55
C GLY A 332 -9.26 -25.03 3.77
N GLN A 333 -8.04 -24.50 3.85
CA GLN A 333 -7.09 -24.78 4.93
C GLN A 333 -7.18 -23.72 6.03
N THR A 334 -6.88 -24.10 7.27
CA THR A 334 -6.67 -23.15 8.36
C THR A 334 -5.26 -22.58 8.26
N ASN A 335 -5.13 -21.26 8.17
CA ASN A 335 -3.87 -20.52 8.14
C ASN A 335 -3.81 -19.51 9.30
N ILE A 336 -2.63 -18.94 9.53
CA ILE A 336 -2.50 -17.79 10.44
C ILE A 336 -3.15 -16.56 9.80
N GLY A 337 -4.05 -15.94 10.54
CA GLY A 337 -4.66 -14.67 10.20
C GLY A 337 -3.66 -13.52 10.35
N ARG A 338 -3.72 -12.52 9.47
CA ARG A 338 -2.73 -11.43 9.39
C ARG A 338 -3.34 -10.05 9.17
N PHE A 339 -4.46 -9.97 8.45
CA PHE A 339 -4.99 -8.68 7.98
C PHE A 339 -6.31 -8.29 8.64
N GLY A 340 -6.51 -6.98 8.71
CA GLY A 340 -7.58 -6.36 9.49
C GLY A 340 -7.29 -6.33 10.99
N TYR A 341 -8.10 -5.58 11.74
CA TYR A 341 -7.90 -5.31 13.17
C TYR A 341 -7.91 -6.56 14.06
N LYS A 342 -8.52 -7.65 13.59
CA LYS A 342 -8.61 -8.94 14.31
C LYS A 342 -7.92 -10.07 13.56
N ALA A 343 -7.02 -9.73 12.64
CA ALA A 343 -6.29 -10.70 11.82
C ALA A 343 -7.25 -11.71 11.14
N ALA A 344 -8.36 -11.22 10.58
CA ALA A 344 -9.49 -12.04 10.16
C ALA A 344 -9.28 -12.73 8.80
N THR A 345 -8.23 -12.37 8.05
CA THR A 345 -7.89 -12.99 6.77
C THR A 345 -6.41 -13.36 6.72
N ALA A 346 -6.09 -14.44 6.01
CA ALA A 346 -4.75 -15.06 6.01
C ALA A 346 -3.81 -14.54 4.90
N SER A 347 -4.38 -14.01 3.81
CA SER A 347 -3.64 -13.63 2.61
C SER A 347 -4.16 -12.31 2.06
N VAL A 348 -3.35 -11.61 1.27
CA VAL A 348 -3.75 -10.37 0.59
C VAL A 348 -4.94 -10.65 -0.32
N LYS A 349 -4.93 -11.79 -1.03
CA LYS A 349 -6.06 -12.23 -1.87
C LYS A 349 -7.34 -12.46 -1.06
N HIS A 350 -7.25 -13.09 0.12
CA HIS A 350 -8.40 -13.27 1.01
C HIS A 350 -8.89 -11.91 1.52
N GLN A 351 -8.00 -11.00 1.92
CA GLN A 351 -8.39 -9.66 2.36
C GLN A 351 -9.10 -8.87 1.26
N ILE A 352 -8.60 -8.89 0.02
CA ILE A 352 -9.22 -8.21 -1.11
C ILE A 352 -10.60 -8.81 -1.42
N ALA A 353 -10.72 -10.14 -1.46
CA ALA A 353 -12.00 -10.79 -1.67
C ALA A 353 -13.01 -10.43 -0.56
N ALA A 354 -12.56 -10.37 0.69
CA ALA A 354 -13.40 -9.97 1.82
C ALA A 354 -13.81 -8.50 1.76
N ALA A 355 -12.93 -7.60 1.30
CA ALA A 355 -13.26 -6.19 1.11
C ALA A 355 -14.24 -5.99 -0.06
N PHE A 356 -14.02 -6.67 -1.19
CA PHE A 356 -14.98 -6.69 -2.29
C PHE A 356 -16.36 -7.13 -1.80
N ASN A 357 -16.43 -8.24 -1.05
CA ASN A 357 -17.68 -8.81 -0.59
C ASN A 357 -18.41 -7.94 0.45
N ASN A 358 -17.73 -7.61 1.56
CA ASN A 358 -18.38 -6.98 2.71
C ASN A 358 -18.45 -5.44 2.61
N ASP A 359 -17.57 -4.81 1.84
CA ASP A 359 -17.44 -3.35 1.80
C ASP A 359 -17.95 -2.77 0.47
N MET A 360 -17.87 -3.53 -0.62
CA MET A 360 -18.32 -3.09 -1.95
C MET A 360 -19.53 -3.90 -2.47
N GLY A 361 -19.90 -5.01 -1.81
CA GLY A 361 -20.96 -5.90 -2.26
C GLY A 361 -20.64 -6.68 -3.56
N VAL A 362 -19.36 -6.80 -3.92
CA VAL A 362 -18.86 -7.41 -5.16
C VAL A 362 -18.37 -8.84 -4.91
N MET A 363 -18.85 -9.79 -5.71
CA MET A 363 -18.51 -11.20 -5.53
C MET A 363 -17.26 -11.63 -6.32
N THR A 364 -16.52 -12.59 -5.77
CA THR A 364 -15.32 -13.17 -6.42
C THR A 364 -15.38 -14.70 -6.37
N SER A 365 -14.49 -15.38 -7.10
CA SER A 365 -14.33 -16.84 -6.98
C SER A 365 -13.95 -17.30 -5.57
N VAL A 366 -13.31 -16.42 -4.79
CA VAL A 366 -12.86 -16.69 -3.42
C VAL A 366 -14.01 -16.55 -2.42
N LEU A 367 -14.87 -15.54 -2.60
CA LEU A 367 -16.07 -15.31 -1.81
C LEU A 367 -17.25 -15.07 -2.77
N PRO A 368 -17.93 -16.14 -3.23
CA PRO A 368 -18.97 -16.04 -4.25
C PRO A 368 -20.36 -15.70 -3.68
N ASN A 369 -20.54 -15.75 -2.35
CA ASN A 369 -21.82 -15.51 -1.69
C ASN A 369 -21.82 -14.13 -1.03
N PRO A 370 -22.88 -13.31 -1.20
CA PRO A 370 -22.93 -11.98 -0.59
C PRO A 370 -22.98 -12.05 0.94
N ASP A 371 -22.48 -11.00 1.60
CA ASP A 371 -22.75 -10.78 3.01
C ASP A 371 -24.24 -10.47 3.18
N CYS A 372 -24.99 -11.48 3.60
CA CYS A 372 -26.43 -11.43 3.69
C CYS A 372 -26.87 -12.12 4.98
N GLY A 373 -27.56 -11.38 5.84
CA GLY A 373 -28.18 -11.93 7.04
C GLY A 373 -29.19 -13.04 6.70
N SER A 374 -29.43 -13.97 7.63
CA SER A 374 -30.34 -15.10 7.43
C SER A 374 -31.80 -14.71 7.12
N SER A 375 -32.17 -13.49 7.45
CA SER A 375 -33.49 -12.90 7.22
C SER A 375 -33.41 -11.64 6.34
N GLN A 376 -32.23 -11.32 5.81
CA GLN A 376 -32.02 -10.22 4.88
C GLN A 376 -32.43 -10.66 3.47
N THR A 377 -32.93 -9.72 2.68
CA THR A 377 -33.36 -9.96 1.29
C THR A 377 -32.75 -8.93 0.37
N GLY A 378 -32.61 -9.26 -0.92
CA GLY A 378 -32.11 -8.32 -1.91
C GLY A 378 -30.59 -8.11 -1.91
N CYS A 379 -29.81 -9.02 -1.32
CA CYS A 379 -28.34 -8.92 -1.21
C CYS A 379 -27.58 -9.17 -2.53
N GLY A 380 -28.26 -9.50 -3.62
CA GLY A 380 -27.63 -9.88 -4.89
C GLY A 380 -27.45 -11.40 -5.06
N SER A 381 -26.79 -11.80 -6.14
CA SER A 381 -26.64 -13.19 -6.56
C SER A 381 -25.32 -13.81 -6.10
N SER A 382 -25.32 -15.13 -5.90
CA SER A 382 -24.12 -15.88 -5.50
C SER A 382 -23.29 -16.33 -6.70
N SER A 383 -22.58 -15.41 -7.36
CA SER A 383 -21.69 -15.72 -8.48
C SER A 383 -20.58 -14.70 -8.62
N PRO A 384 -19.34 -15.08 -8.99
CA PRO A 384 -18.25 -14.14 -9.20
C PRO A 384 -18.56 -13.07 -10.26
N GLU A 385 -18.38 -11.80 -9.90
CA GLU A 385 -18.56 -10.65 -10.80
C GLU A 385 -17.23 -10.10 -11.28
N VAL A 386 -16.16 -10.31 -10.51
CA VAL A 386 -14.78 -10.01 -10.89
C VAL A 386 -14.07 -11.29 -11.31
N THR A 387 -13.43 -11.25 -12.47
CA THR A 387 -12.67 -12.40 -12.98
C THR A 387 -11.42 -12.66 -12.13
N ASP A 388 -10.93 -13.90 -12.13
CA ASP A 388 -9.68 -14.24 -11.44
C ASP A 388 -8.48 -13.44 -11.95
N ALA A 389 -8.44 -13.11 -13.23
CA ALA A 389 -7.38 -12.28 -13.81
C ALA A 389 -7.39 -10.87 -13.20
N GLN A 390 -8.56 -10.24 -13.12
CA GLN A 390 -8.75 -8.92 -12.50
C GLN A 390 -8.40 -8.95 -11.00
N LEU A 391 -8.91 -9.94 -10.26
CA LEU A 391 -8.60 -10.11 -8.85
C LEU A 391 -7.08 -10.30 -8.63
N ASN A 392 -6.43 -11.15 -9.43
CA ASN A 392 -4.99 -11.39 -9.31
C ASN A 392 -4.15 -10.16 -9.70
N ASN A 393 -4.62 -9.32 -10.63
CA ASN A 393 -3.97 -8.05 -10.94
C ASN A 393 -4.06 -7.09 -9.75
N LEU A 394 -5.23 -6.97 -9.12
CA LEU A 394 -5.39 -6.16 -7.90
C LEU A 394 -4.52 -6.69 -6.74
N VAL A 395 -4.40 -8.02 -6.58
CA VAL A 395 -3.47 -8.63 -5.62
C VAL A 395 -2.04 -8.18 -5.91
N LYS A 396 -1.58 -8.24 -7.17
CA LYS A 396 -0.22 -7.81 -7.53
C LYS A 396 -0.01 -6.32 -7.28
N TYR A 397 -0.99 -5.47 -7.58
CA TYR A 397 -0.93 -4.05 -7.26
C TYR A 397 -0.68 -3.85 -5.76
N ILE A 398 -1.53 -4.40 -4.91
CA ILE A 398 -1.47 -4.20 -3.46
C ILE A 398 -0.25 -4.87 -2.83
N SER A 399 0.10 -6.10 -3.23
CA SER A 399 1.23 -6.84 -2.67
C SER A 399 2.58 -6.24 -3.05
N LEU A 400 2.68 -5.53 -4.18
CA LEU A 400 3.94 -5.02 -4.74
C LEU A 400 4.02 -3.48 -4.71
N LEU A 401 3.22 -2.83 -3.87
CA LEU A 401 3.41 -1.41 -3.51
C LEU A 401 4.77 -1.23 -2.82
N GLY A 402 5.55 -0.27 -3.30
CA GLY A 402 6.84 0.07 -2.69
C GLY A 402 6.67 0.69 -1.32
N VAL A 403 7.56 0.34 -0.40
CA VAL A 403 7.55 0.86 0.97
C VAL A 403 8.43 2.09 1.03
N ARG A 404 7.94 3.20 1.62
CA ARG A 404 8.78 4.38 1.81
C ARG A 404 10.05 4.03 2.62
N PRO A 405 11.22 4.62 2.33
CA PRO A 405 12.35 4.48 3.22
C PRO A 405 12.11 5.26 4.52
N GLN A 406 12.90 4.95 5.55
CA GLN A 406 12.88 5.69 6.80
C GLN A 406 13.18 7.16 6.52
N ARG A 407 12.36 8.07 7.05
CA ARG A 407 12.64 9.50 6.98
C ARG A 407 13.71 9.89 7.97
N ASN A 408 14.50 10.90 7.64
CA ASN A 408 15.44 11.54 8.56
C ASN A 408 16.34 10.52 9.28
N TYR A 409 16.79 9.49 8.56
CA TYR A 409 17.53 8.36 9.12
C TYR A 409 18.95 8.71 9.63
N ASN A 410 19.37 9.97 9.49
CA ASN A 410 20.61 10.51 10.07
C ASN A 410 20.34 11.57 11.15
N ASP A 411 19.07 11.86 11.44
CA ASP A 411 18.69 12.80 12.48
C ASP A 411 18.91 12.18 13.86
N ALA A 412 19.65 12.89 14.72
CA ALA A 412 19.98 12.43 16.05
C ALA A 412 18.73 12.22 16.93
N ASP A 413 17.64 12.97 16.70
CA ASP A 413 16.41 12.84 17.47
C ASP A 413 15.64 11.58 17.08
N VAL A 414 15.67 11.22 15.79
CA VAL A 414 15.09 9.96 15.28
C VAL A 414 15.83 8.76 15.85
N GLU A 415 17.17 8.80 15.87
CA GLU A 415 17.99 7.73 16.46
C GLU A 415 17.77 7.61 17.98
N ARG A 416 17.68 8.72 18.71
CA ARG A 416 17.33 8.70 20.15
C ARG A 416 15.93 8.15 20.39
N GLY A 417 14.97 8.50 19.54
CA GLY A 417 13.60 7.98 19.61
C GLY A 417 13.55 6.46 19.42
N LYS A 418 14.37 5.92 18.52
CA LYS A 418 14.51 4.47 18.32
C LYS A 418 15.05 3.77 19.57
N VAL A 419 16.08 4.32 20.21
CA VAL A 419 16.61 3.79 21.48
C VAL A 419 15.53 3.80 22.55
N LEU A 420 14.84 4.94 22.73
CA LEU A 420 13.75 5.06 23.70
C LEU A 420 12.63 4.04 23.47
N PHE A 421 12.24 3.80 22.21
CA PHE A 421 11.22 2.82 21.84
C PHE A 421 11.57 1.39 22.32
N SER A 422 12.85 1.03 22.23
CA SER A 422 13.35 -0.22 22.79
C SER A 422 13.37 -0.20 24.32
N ASP A 423 13.89 0.87 24.93
CA ASP A 423 14.08 0.97 26.38
C ASP A 423 12.74 0.92 27.14
N ILE A 424 11.68 1.47 26.58
CA ILE A 424 10.31 1.41 27.16
C ILE A 424 9.54 0.15 26.74
N SER A 425 10.24 -0.85 26.16
CA SER A 425 9.69 -2.17 25.82
C SER A 425 8.61 -2.19 24.72
N CYS A 426 8.48 -1.15 23.88
CA CYS A 426 7.54 -1.18 22.76
C CYS A 426 7.85 -2.34 21.78
N VAL A 427 9.13 -2.69 21.65
CA VAL A 427 9.63 -3.76 20.78
C VAL A 427 9.11 -5.16 21.13
N LYS A 428 8.50 -5.34 22.31
CA LYS A 428 7.93 -6.62 22.74
C LYS A 428 6.73 -7.05 21.88
N CYS A 429 5.86 -6.11 21.51
CA CYS A 429 4.79 -6.33 20.52
C CYS A 429 5.18 -5.80 19.14
N HIS A 430 5.85 -4.64 19.09
CA HIS A 430 6.23 -3.98 17.85
C HIS A 430 7.59 -4.45 17.36
N THR A 431 7.64 -5.69 16.86
CA THR A 431 8.87 -6.31 16.36
C THR A 431 9.51 -5.44 15.29
N GLU A 432 10.70 -4.91 15.60
CA GLU A 432 11.37 -3.93 14.75
C GLU A 432 11.80 -4.52 13.41
N THR A 433 12.40 -5.71 13.41
CA THR A 433 13.00 -6.31 12.21
C THR A 433 12.56 -7.76 12.06
N VAL A 434 12.16 -8.12 10.84
CA VAL A 434 11.79 -9.48 10.46
C VAL A 434 12.36 -9.80 9.07
N VAL A 435 12.66 -11.07 8.82
CA VAL A 435 13.04 -11.56 7.50
C VAL A 435 11.88 -12.31 6.88
N THR A 436 11.50 -11.95 5.64
CA THR A 436 10.44 -12.64 4.90
C THR A 436 10.90 -14.00 4.37
N SER A 437 9.94 -14.87 4.08
CA SER A 437 10.16 -16.24 3.59
C SER A 437 10.92 -16.26 2.27
N GLN A 438 11.77 -17.27 2.07
CA GLN A 438 12.42 -17.52 0.78
C GLN A 438 11.46 -18.16 -0.26
N HIS A 439 10.24 -18.52 0.15
CA HIS A 439 9.31 -19.32 -0.65
C HIS A 439 8.02 -18.58 -1.04
N HIS A 440 7.96 -17.26 -0.85
CA HIS A 440 6.78 -16.48 -1.23
C HIS A 440 6.51 -16.56 -2.75
N PRO A 441 5.27 -16.58 -3.25
CA PRO A 441 5.01 -16.65 -4.70
C PRO A 441 5.65 -15.51 -5.51
N PHE A 442 5.62 -14.28 -4.97
CA PHE A 442 6.34 -13.15 -5.55
C PHE A 442 7.80 -13.17 -5.16
N ALA A 443 8.69 -13.18 -6.16
CA ALA A 443 10.14 -13.26 -5.93
C ALA A 443 10.67 -11.97 -5.27
N GLU A 444 10.05 -10.85 -5.60
CA GLU A 444 10.30 -9.51 -5.07
C GLU A 444 10.17 -9.42 -3.54
N LEU A 445 9.34 -10.29 -2.95
CA LEU A 445 9.02 -10.29 -1.52
C LEU A 445 9.82 -11.35 -0.74
N ARG A 446 10.71 -12.10 -1.39
CA ARG A 446 11.48 -13.18 -0.76
C ARG A 446 12.72 -12.64 -0.06
N SER A 447 13.06 -13.22 1.09
CA SER A 447 14.31 -12.96 1.81
C SER A 447 14.57 -11.47 2.11
N GLN A 448 13.50 -10.68 2.24
CA GLN A 448 13.58 -9.26 2.51
C GLN A 448 13.77 -9.04 4.01
N THR A 449 14.77 -8.24 4.38
CA THR A 449 14.87 -7.71 5.74
C THR A 449 13.98 -6.48 5.81
N ILE A 450 12.90 -6.56 6.58
CA ILE A 450 11.87 -5.52 6.65
C ILE A 450 11.75 -4.98 8.07
N HIS A 451 11.17 -3.78 8.18
CA HIS A 451 10.95 -3.11 9.46
C HIS A 451 9.47 -2.80 9.72
N PRO A 452 8.64 -3.81 10.04
CA PRO A 452 7.18 -3.67 10.05
C PRO A 452 6.63 -3.12 11.38
N TYR A 453 7.41 -3.15 12.47
CA TYR A 453 6.99 -2.73 13.82
C TYR A 453 5.68 -3.41 14.28
N THR A 454 5.57 -4.71 14.04
CA THR A 454 4.45 -5.54 14.49
C THR A 454 4.88 -7.00 14.58
N ASP A 455 4.30 -7.75 15.51
CA ASP A 455 4.41 -9.20 15.65
C ASP A 455 3.26 -9.96 14.95
N LEU A 456 2.26 -9.25 14.40
CA LEU A 456 1.04 -9.79 13.81
C LEU A 456 0.18 -10.64 14.77
N LEU A 457 0.33 -10.44 16.08
CA LEU A 457 -0.46 -11.10 17.11
C LEU A 457 -1.62 -10.21 17.57
N LEU A 458 -2.66 -10.84 18.10
CA LEU A 458 -3.72 -10.17 18.83
C LEU A 458 -3.28 -10.00 20.28
N HIS A 459 -3.40 -8.77 20.78
CA HIS A 459 -3.14 -8.40 22.17
C HIS A 459 -4.43 -7.90 22.81
N ASP A 460 -4.66 -8.28 24.06
CA ASP A 460 -5.75 -7.71 24.86
C ASP A 460 -5.32 -6.34 25.37
N MET A 461 -5.97 -5.29 24.88
CA MET A 461 -5.71 -3.90 25.26
C MET A 461 -6.68 -3.39 26.33
N GLY A 462 -7.43 -4.30 26.96
CA GLY A 462 -8.42 -4.03 28.01
C GLY A 462 -9.85 -3.89 27.49
N GLU A 463 -10.81 -4.01 28.41
CA GLU A 463 -12.27 -4.01 28.13
C GLU A 463 -12.72 -2.80 27.31
N GLY A 464 -12.13 -1.62 27.52
CA GLY A 464 -12.46 -0.41 26.78
C GLY A 464 -12.08 -0.42 25.30
N LEU A 465 -11.24 -1.36 24.87
CA LEU A 465 -10.76 -1.56 23.50
C LEU A 465 -11.10 -2.95 22.94
N ALA A 466 -11.86 -3.76 23.69
CA ALA A 466 -12.36 -5.03 23.23
C ALA A 466 -13.43 -4.82 22.14
N ASP A 467 -13.58 -5.80 21.24
CA ASP A 467 -14.76 -5.86 20.38
C ASP A 467 -15.98 -6.14 21.27
N ALA A 468 -17.10 -5.48 20.96
CA ALA A 468 -18.37 -5.62 21.68
C ALA A 468 -19.03 -7.00 21.47
#